data_AF-A0A820KH87-F1
#
_entry.id   AF-A0A820KH87-F1
#
_cell.length_a   1.000
_cell.length_b   1.000
_cell.length_c   1.000
_cell.angle_alpha   90.00
_cell.angle_beta   90.00
_cell.angle_gamma   90.00
#
_symmetry.space_group_name_H-M   'P 1'
#
loop_
_entity.id
_entity.type
_entity.pdbx_description
1 polymer ?
#
loop_
_entity_poly.entity_id
_entity_poly.type
_entity_poly.pdbx_seq_one_letter_code
_entity_poly.pdbx_strand_id
1 'polypeptide(L)'
;MNAIHIKLVTVNYVCRTQDELIRCSKLVSWTVDDLFDNIVYQQAESSQQYFNTGRASEKLPSSETYSMVDLTKLNRTINVFTDVELVRDNLIDKRFQLVEYLSDVDIIFTRKHLNDLTNLCENTQQFINQHPFENIINIKDLLAIICRRTSSSIDKETLQSYSLWLPTTFNLNHELPEFISYFHHREKSAIFS
;
A
#
# COMPACT_ATOMS: atom_id res chain seq x y z
N MET A 1 62.62 3.11 4.16
CA MET A 1 61.42 2.61 3.47
C MET A 1 60.28 2.64 4.48
N ASN A 2 59.43 3.67 4.43
CA ASN A 2 58.31 3.80 5.37
C ASN A 2 57.10 3.08 4.78
N ALA A 3 56.66 2.02 5.44
CA ALA A 3 55.42 1.33 5.13
C ALA A 3 54.24 2.25 5.46
N ILE A 4 53.49 2.64 4.43
CA ILE A 4 52.24 3.38 4.59
C ILE A 4 51.19 2.38 5.12
N HIS A 5 50.91 2.44 6.42
CA HIS A 5 49.75 1.75 7.00
C HIS A 5 48.48 2.46 6.53
N ILE A 6 47.88 1.98 5.44
CA ILE A 6 46.53 2.35 5.06
C ILE A 6 45.59 1.69 6.09
N LYS A 7 45.21 2.41 7.14
CA LYS A 7 44.06 2.02 7.96
C LYS A 7 42.81 2.21 7.11
N LEU A 8 42.27 1.11 6.59
CA LEU A 8 40.93 1.07 6.02
C LEU A 8 39.94 1.38 7.16
N VAL A 9 39.50 2.64 7.26
CA VAL A 9 38.42 3.05 8.15
C VAL A 9 37.11 2.79 7.41
N THR A 10 36.58 1.59 7.51
CA THR A 10 35.19 1.33 7.14
C THR A 10 34.31 1.76 8.31
N VAL A 11 33.56 2.85 8.12
CA VAL A 11 32.54 3.29 9.08
C VAL A 11 31.39 2.29 9.01
N ASN A 12 31.51 1.21 9.79
CA ASN A 12 30.51 0.17 9.89
C ASN A 12 29.40 0.59 10.88
N TYR A 13 28.75 1.71 10.59
CA TYR A 13 27.73 2.32 11.45
C TYR A 13 26.34 2.21 10.82
N VAL A 14 25.42 1.58 11.56
CA VAL A 14 24.00 1.53 11.21
C VAL A 14 23.23 2.16 12.35
N CYS A 15 22.50 3.24 12.06
CA CYS A 15 21.72 3.91 13.08
C CYS A 15 20.49 3.09 13.50
N ARG A 16 20.19 3.10 14.81
CA ARG A 16 18.90 2.67 15.39
C ARG A 16 18.41 1.27 14.97
N THR A 17 19.31 0.31 14.78
CA THR A 17 18.96 -1.08 14.43
C THR A 17 19.49 -2.00 15.53
N GLN A 18 18.58 -2.71 16.21
CA GLN A 18 18.93 -3.67 17.27
C GLN A 18 19.09 -5.09 16.72
N ASP A 19 18.31 -5.44 15.69
CA ASP A 19 18.39 -6.72 15.01
C ASP A 19 19.69 -6.84 14.21
N GLU A 20 20.49 -7.84 14.53
CA GLU A 20 21.78 -8.08 13.89
C GLU A 20 21.62 -8.46 12.42
N LEU A 21 20.59 -9.24 12.07
CA LEU A 21 20.36 -9.64 10.69
C LEU A 21 20.05 -8.43 9.82
N ILE A 22 19.14 -7.56 10.27
CA ILE A 22 18.78 -6.32 9.57
C ILE A 22 19.98 -5.38 9.48
N ARG A 23 20.82 -5.34 10.54
CA ARG A 23 22.06 -4.56 10.53
C ARG A 23 23.00 -5.05 9.43
N CYS A 24 23.27 -6.35 9.38
CA CYS A 24 24.09 -6.97 8.34
C CYS A 24 23.51 -6.72 6.95
N SER A 25 22.19 -6.85 6.78
CA SER A 25 21.51 -6.58 5.52
C SER A 25 21.75 -5.17 5.00
N LYS A 26 21.71 -4.16 5.87
CA LYS A 26 21.99 -2.76 5.49
C LYS A 26 23.45 -2.50 5.10
N LEU A 27 24.35 -3.39 5.50
CA LEU A 27 25.79 -3.27 5.28
C LEU A 27 26.28 -4.17 4.14
N VAL A 28 25.39 -4.94 3.50
CA VAL A 28 25.76 -5.92 2.48
C VAL A 28 26.62 -5.34 1.34
N SER A 29 26.41 -4.08 0.96
CA SER A 29 27.23 -3.42 -0.07
C SER A 29 28.69 -3.22 0.33
N TRP A 30 29.01 -3.31 1.61
CA TRP A 30 30.34 -3.08 2.18
C TRP A 30 30.97 -4.36 2.74
N THR A 31 30.24 -5.47 2.77
CA THR A 31 30.68 -6.75 3.32
C THR A 31 30.30 -7.88 2.37
N VAL A 32 31.29 -8.66 1.92
CA VAL A 32 31.03 -9.91 1.20
C VAL A 32 30.64 -10.93 2.25
N ASP A 33 29.34 -11.15 2.44
CA ASP A 33 28.83 -12.06 3.46
C ASP A 33 27.91 -13.12 2.82
N ASP A 34 28.34 -14.38 2.92
CA ASP A 34 27.59 -15.56 2.46
C ASP A 34 26.38 -15.84 3.37
N LEU A 35 26.21 -15.08 4.46
CA LEU A 35 25.09 -15.16 5.41
C LEU A 35 23.73 -15.26 4.71
N PHE A 36 23.53 -14.52 3.62
CA PHE A 36 22.25 -14.41 2.93
C PHE A 36 21.93 -15.61 2.03
N ASP A 37 22.91 -16.46 1.72
CA ASP A 37 22.71 -17.61 0.83
C ASP A 37 21.79 -18.68 1.43
N ASN A 38 21.74 -18.76 2.76
CA ASN A 38 20.94 -19.75 3.47
C ASN A 38 19.57 -19.20 3.93
N ILE A 39 19.29 -17.92 3.68
CA ILE A 39 18.03 -17.29 4.09
C ILE A 39 16.95 -17.63 3.07
N VAL A 40 15.81 -18.09 3.56
CA VAL A 40 14.63 -18.34 2.72
C VAL A 40 14.11 -17.00 2.19
N TYR A 41 14.19 -16.78 0.88
CA TYR A 41 13.68 -15.56 0.23
C TYR A 41 12.17 -15.59 -0.06
N GLN A 42 11.47 -16.63 0.41
CA GLN A 42 10.02 -16.72 0.26
C GLN A 42 9.34 -15.69 1.15
N GLN A 43 8.44 -14.93 0.55
CA GLN A 43 7.72 -13.85 1.21
C GLN A 43 6.62 -14.43 2.09
N ALA A 44 6.67 -14.15 3.38
CA ALA A 44 5.67 -14.61 4.35
C ALA A 44 4.43 -13.70 4.38
N GLU A 45 3.29 -14.25 4.80
CA GLU A 45 2.09 -13.45 5.03
C GLU A 45 2.27 -12.54 6.25
N SER A 46 1.95 -11.26 6.08
CA SER A 46 2.06 -10.26 7.15
C SER A 46 0.98 -10.46 8.21
N SER A 47 1.28 -10.09 9.46
CA SER A 47 0.33 -10.21 10.58
C SER A 47 -0.83 -9.22 10.46
N GLN A 48 -1.95 -9.45 11.16
CA GLN A 48 -3.07 -8.50 11.20
C GLN A 48 -2.66 -7.12 11.71
N GLN A 49 -1.71 -7.06 12.66
CA GLN A 49 -1.18 -5.80 13.17
C GLN A 49 -0.48 -4.98 12.07
N TYR A 50 0.18 -5.65 11.11
CA TYR A 50 0.79 -4.98 9.98
C TYR A 50 -0.24 -4.16 9.20
N PHE A 51 -1.43 -4.71 8.95
CA PHE A 51 -2.50 -4.03 8.22
C PHE A 51 -3.11 -2.86 9.00
N ASN A 52 -3.14 -2.93 10.32
CA ASN A 52 -3.72 -1.90 11.17
C ASN A 52 -2.75 -0.77 11.54
N THR A 53 -1.44 -1.03 11.50
CA THR A 53 -0.43 -0.07 11.95
C THR A 53 -0.24 1.05 10.92
N GLY A 54 -0.38 2.31 11.36
CA GLY A 54 -0.15 3.48 10.52
C GLY A 54 -1.28 3.77 9.51
N ARG A 55 -2.44 3.12 9.64
CA ARG A 55 -3.60 3.32 8.76
C ARG A 55 -4.82 3.78 9.55
N ALA A 56 -5.68 4.55 8.89
CA ALA A 56 -6.96 4.95 9.48
C ALA A 56 -7.86 3.72 9.60
N SER A 57 -8.44 3.52 10.78
CA SER A 57 -9.45 2.48 10.97
C SER A 57 -10.76 2.97 10.37
N GLU A 58 -11.21 2.30 9.32
CA GLU A 58 -12.51 2.55 8.71
C GLU A 58 -13.60 1.79 9.46
N LYS A 59 -14.76 2.42 9.65
CA LYS A 59 -15.97 1.80 10.19
C LYS A 59 -16.94 1.54 9.06
N LEU A 60 -17.32 0.28 8.90
CA LEU A 60 -18.29 -0.15 7.90
C LEU A 60 -19.72 -0.10 8.44
N PRO A 61 -20.71 0.20 7.60
CA PRO A 61 -22.12 0.06 7.97
C PRO A 61 -22.50 -1.40 8.19
N SER A 62 -23.53 -1.63 9.02
CA SER A 62 -24.09 -2.97 9.20
C SER A 62 -24.74 -3.49 7.91
N SER A 63 -24.70 -4.80 7.67
CA SER A 63 -25.16 -5.38 6.40
C SER A 63 -26.67 -5.26 6.16
N GLU A 64 -27.43 -4.84 7.16
CA GLU A 64 -28.90 -4.83 7.16
C GLU A 64 -29.49 -3.47 6.73
N THR A 65 -28.66 -2.42 6.59
CA THR A 65 -29.13 -1.04 6.40
C THR A 65 -29.16 -0.56 4.93
N TYR A 66 -28.89 -1.43 3.97
CA TYR A 66 -28.81 -1.02 2.56
C TYR A 66 -30.19 -0.83 1.91
N SER A 67 -30.75 0.38 1.97
CA SER A 67 -31.74 0.81 0.98
C SER A 67 -31.06 1.68 -0.07
N MET A 68 -30.89 1.15 -1.28
CA MET A 68 -30.31 1.94 -2.38
C MET A 68 -31.32 3.00 -2.85
N VAL A 69 -30.96 4.27 -2.67
CA VAL A 69 -31.70 5.40 -3.23
C VAL A 69 -31.32 5.58 -4.69
N ASP A 70 -32.30 5.59 -5.57
CA ASP A 70 -32.09 5.88 -6.99
C ASP A 70 -32.18 7.40 -7.23
N LEU A 71 -31.03 8.07 -7.27
CA LEU A 71 -30.96 9.52 -7.50
C LEU A 71 -31.56 9.94 -8.85
N THR A 72 -31.64 9.04 -9.84
CA THR A 72 -32.15 9.38 -11.18
C THR A 72 -33.67 9.58 -11.20
N LYS A 73 -34.38 9.07 -10.18
CA LYS A 73 -35.83 9.21 -10.02
C LYS A 73 -36.23 10.43 -9.20
N LEU A 74 -35.27 11.22 -8.73
CA LEU A 74 -35.55 12.43 -7.97
C LEU A 74 -36.04 13.51 -8.92
N ASN A 75 -37.25 14.02 -8.68
CA ASN A 75 -37.81 15.18 -9.39
C ASN A 75 -37.23 16.52 -8.87
N ARG A 76 -35.95 16.53 -8.46
CA ARG A 76 -35.24 17.69 -7.94
C ARG A 76 -33.77 17.70 -8.38
N THR A 77 -33.10 18.82 -8.20
CA THR A 77 -31.65 18.92 -8.36
C THR A 77 -30.93 18.05 -7.34
N ILE A 78 -29.81 17.47 -7.77
CA ILE A 78 -28.93 16.65 -6.94
C ILE A 78 -27.91 17.57 -6.27
N ASN A 79 -27.91 17.59 -4.94
CA ASN A 79 -27.01 18.41 -4.17
C ASN A 79 -25.63 17.75 -4.07
N VAL A 80 -24.59 18.46 -4.48
CA VAL A 80 -23.21 17.96 -4.51
C VAL A 80 -22.31 18.84 -3.66
N PHE A 81 -21.68 18.25 -2.65
CA PHE A 81 -20.62 18.89 -1.88
C PHE A 81 -19.26 18.50 -2.48
N THR A 82 -18.38 19.47 -2.70
CA THR A 82 -17.00 19.18 -3.11
C THR A 82 -15.96 20.16 -2.60
N ASP A 83 -14.80 19.62 -2.18
CA ASP A 83 -13.58 20.35 -1.84
C ASP A 83 -12.53 20.33 -2.97
N VAL A 84 -12.92 19.85 -4.16
CA VAL A 84 -12.07 19.73 -5.33
C VAL A 84 -12.43 20.82 -6.33
N GLU A 85 -11.54 21.78 -6.50
CA GLU A 85 -11.70 22.91 -7.43
C GLU A 85 -12.05 22.43 -8.85
N LEU A 86 -11.35 21.40 -9.34
CA LEU A 86 -11.61 20.85 -10.66
C LEU A 86 -13.06 20.35 -10.82
N VAL A 87 -13.65 19.74 -9.80
CA VAL A 87 -15.04 19.27 -9.86
C VAL A 87 -15.99 20.46 -9.80
N ARG A 88 -15.70 21.43 -8.93
CA ARG A 88 -16.47 22.66 -8.80
C ARG A 88 -16.53 23.45 -10.12
N ASP A 89 -15.43 23.54 -10.84
CA ASP A 89 -15.32 24.33 -12.07
C ASP A 89 -15.95 23.64 -13.29
N ASN A 90 -16.01 22.29 -13.29
CA ASN A 90 -16.48 21.51 -14.44
C ASN A 90 -17.89 20.93 -14.28
N LEU A 91 -18.48 20.95 -13.07
CA LEU A 91 -19.83 20.47 -12.83
C LEU A 91 -20.88 21.54 -13.17
N ILE A 92 -21.10 21.76 -14.47
CA ILE A 92 -21.94 22.85 -15.01
C ILE A 92 -23.38 22.39 -15.36
N ASP A 93 -23.63 21.08 -15.36
CA ASP A 93 -24.93 20.52 -15.73
C ASP A 93 -26.03 20.92 -14.70
N LYS A 94 -27.15 21.43 -15.21
CA LYS A 94 -28.30 21.96 -14.43
C LYS A 94 -28.93 20.93 -13.48
N ARG A 95 -28.68 19.64 -13.69
CA ARG A 95 -29.16 18.57 -12.79
C ARG A 95 -28.46 18.58 -11.44
N PHE A 96 -27.27 19.18 -11.36
CA PHE A 96 -26.48 19.25 -10.14
C PHE A 96 -26.49 20.66 -9.56
N GLN A 97 -26.52 20.72 -8.24
CA GLN A 97 -26.41 21.95 -7.48
C GLN A 97 -25.25 21.82 -6.49
N LEU A 98 -24.26 22.69 -6.63
CA LEU A 98 -23.13 22.73 -5.70
C LEU A 98 -23.57 23.35 -4.37
N VAL A 99 -23.33 22.63 -3.28
CA VAL A 99 -23.64 23.07 -1.91
C VAL A 99 -22.36 23.19 -1.09
N GLU A 100 -22.34 24.14 -0.16
CA GLU A 100 -21.17 24.41 0.71
C GLU A 100 -21.22 23.64 2.03
N TYR A 101 -22.40 23.14 2.42
CA TYR A 101 -22.62 22.44 3.68
C TYR A 101 -22.99 20.98 3.42
N LEU A 102 -22.62 20.11 4.36
CA LEU A 102 -22.94 18.67 4.33
C LEU A 102 -24.39 18.37 4.75
N SER A 103 -25.14 19.37 5.23
CA SER A 103 -26.58 19.25 5.50
C SER A 103 -27.35 19.11 4.18
N ASP A 104 -28.14 18.04 4.04
CA ASP A 104 -28.97 17.73 2.86
C ASP A 104 -28.21 17.58 1.53
N VAL A 105 -26.97 17.12 1.58
CA VAL A 105 -26.22 16.73 0.38
C VAL A 105 -26.61 15.32 -0.07
N ASP A 106 -26.65 15.08 -1.38
CA ASP A 106 -26.88 13.77 -1.98
C ASP A 106 -25.56 13.07 -2.35
N ILE A 107 -24.59 13.84 -2.85
CA ILE A 107 -23.27 13.35 -3.28
C ILE A 107 -22.16 14.14 -2.57
N ILE A 108 -21.27 13.43 -1.88
CA ILE A 108 -20.04 13.98 -1.33
C ILE A 108 -18.88 13.59 -2.24
N PHE A 109 -18.26 14.59 -2.86
CA PHE A 109 -17.05 14.42 -3.65
C PHE A 109 -15.87 15.12 -2.98
N THR A 110 -15.06 14.38 -2.22
CA THR A 110 -13.96 14.95 -1.44
C THR A 110 -12.64 14.19 -1.63
N ARG A 111 -11.54 14.93 -1.52
CA ARG A 111 -10.19 14.34 -1.38
C ARG A 111 -9.90 13.85 0.04
N LYS A 112 -10.60 14.38 1.03
CA LYS A 112 -10.42 13.99 2.43
C LYS A 112 -10.93 12.59 2.65
N HIS A 113 -10.13 11.72 3.26
CA HIS A 113 -10.53 10.36 3.55
C HIS A 113 -11.69 10.31 4.56
N LEU A 114 -12.73 9.52 4.23
CA LEU A 114 -13.91 9.32 5.05
C LEU A 114 -13.76 8.02 5.86
N ASN A 115 -13.52 8.16 7.16
CA ASN A 115 -13.29 6.99 8.04
C ASN A 115 -14.58 6.36 8.59
N ASP A 116 -15.67 7.12 8.66
CA ASP A 116 -16.90 6.71 9.34
C ASP A 116 -18.04 6.52 8.32
N LEU A 117 -17.99 5.38 7.62
CA LEU A 117 -18.96 5.05 6.57
C LEU A 117 -20.29 4.57 7.17
N THR A 118 -20.27 4.06 8.41
CA THR A 118 -21.46 3.73 9.20
C THR A 118 -22.37 4.93 9.31
N ASN A 119 -21.85 6.07 9.80
CA ASN A 119 -22.63 7.28 9.97
C ASN A 119 -23.21 7.83 8.64
N LEU A 120 -22.48 7.68 7.54
CA LEU A 120 -22.93 8.12 6.22
C LEU A 120 -24.09 7.25 5.69
N CYS A 121 -23.98 5.93 5.85
CA CYS A 121 -25.00 4.99 5.39
C CYS A 121 -26.30 5.09 6.21
N GLU A 122 -26.18 5.08 7.55
CA GLU A 122 -27.33 4.96 8.46
C GLU A 122 -28.16 6.25 8.54
N ASN A 123 -27.51 7.42 8.49
CA ASN A 123 -28.19 8.70 8.74
C ASN A 123 -28.55 9.48 7.47
N THR A 124 -27.84 9.28 6.36
CA THR A 124 -27.91 10.22 5.23
C THR A 124 -28.07 9.59 3.85
N GLN A 125 -27.77 8.29 3.68
CA GLN A 125 -27.87 7.57 2.40
C GLN A 125 -27.18 8.29 1.23
N GLN A 126 -26.06 8.93 1.54
CA GLN A 126 -25.28 9.74 0.60
C GLN A 126 -24.37 8.90 -0.29
N PHE A 127 -24.16 9.36 -1.51
CA PHE A 127 -23.16 8.81 -2.42
C PHE A 127 -21.81 9.46 -2.16
N ILE A 128 -20.75 8.67 -2.18
CA ILE A 128 -19.38 9.13 -1.95
C ILE A 128 -18.46 8.70 -3.08
N ASN A 129 -17.40 9.46 -3.32
CA ASN A 129 -16.38 9.16 -4.32
C ASN A 129 -15.25 8.22 -3.81
N GLN A 130 -15.48 7.51 -2.70
CA GLN A 130 -14.49 6.67 -2.03
C GLN A 130 -15.07 5.28 -1.76
N HIS A 131 -14.23 4.25 -1.86
CA HIS A 131 -14.61 2.89 -1.50
C HIS A 131 -13.99 2.50 -0.15
N PRO A 132 -14.71 1.72 0.68
CA PRO A 132 -14.12 1.17 1.89
C PRO A 132 -12.88 0.33 1.57
N PHE A 133 -11.82 0.51 2.34
CA PHE A 133 -10.53 -0.17 2.21
C PHE A 133 -9.85 -0.02 0.83
N GLU A 134 -10.09 1.07 0.11
CA GLU A 134 -9.41 1.36 -1.17
C GLU A 134 -7.88 1.47 -1.00
N ASN A 135 -7.42 1.77 0.20
CA ASN A 135 -6.00 1.78 0.57
C ASN A 135 -5.27 0.47 0.26
N ILE A 136 -5.98 -0.65 0.21
CA ILE A 136 -5.45 -1.96 -0.15
C ILE A 136 -4.81 -1.96 -1.54
N ILE A 137 -5.40 -1.24 -2.50
CA ILE A 137 -4.89 -1.18 -3.87
C ILE A 137 -4.02 0.06 -4.11
N ASN A 138 -4.26 1.14 -3.37
CA ASN A 138 -3.57 2.42 -3.56
C ASN A 138 -2.24 2.50 -2.80
N ILE A 139 -2.04 1.69 -1.76
CA ILE A 139 -0.77 1.63 -1.02
C ILE A 139 0.08 0.46 -1.55
N LYS A 140 1.30 0.77 -1.98
CA LYS A 140 2.21 -0.16 -2.67
C LYS A 140 2.46 -1.46 -1.92
N ASP A 141 2.66 -1.38 -0.61
CA ASP A 141 2.98 -2.54 0.23
C ASP A 141 1.77 -3.48 0.37
N LEU A 142 0.57 -2.93 0.58
CA LEU A 142 -0.68 -3.68 0.63
C LEU A 142 -1.01 -4.31 -0.73
N LEU A 143 -0.83 -3.56 -1.81
CA LEU A 143 -1.03 -4.06 -3.17
C LEU A 143 -0.14 -5.27 -3.42
N ALA A 144 1.16 -5.16 -3.10
CA ALA A 144 2.10 -6.26 -3.22
C ALA A 144 1.66 -7.48 -2.40
N ILE A 145 1.23 -7.30 -1.15
CA ILE A 145 0.74 -8.40 -0.30
C ILE A 145 -0.49 -9.09 -0.93
N ILE A 146 -1.46 -8.34 -1.46
CA ILE A 146 -2.66 -8.93 -2.06
C ILE A 146 -2.33 -9.64 -3.38
N CYS A 147 -1.49 -9.07 -4.22
CA CYS A 147 -1.05 -9.71 -5.46
C CYS A 147 -0.32 -11.03 -5.19
N ARG A 148 0.37 -11.16 -4.05
CA ARG A 148 0.96 -12.42 -3.61
C ARG A 148 -0.10 -13.45 -3.20
N ARG A 149 -1.22 -13.06 -2.60
CA ARG A 149 -2.30 -13.99 -2.21
C ARG A 149 -2.94 -14.72 -3.39
N THR A 150 -2.95 -14.11 -4.58
CA THR A 150 -3.50 -14.75 -5.78
C THR A 150 -2.53 -15.74 -6.44
N SER A 151 -1.29 -15.83 -5.93
CA SER A 151 -0.14 -16.43 -6.61
C SER A 151 0.67 -17.25 -5.61
N SER A 152 0.50 -18.58 -5.63
CA SER A 152 0.88 -19.47 -4.53
C SER A 152 2.39 -19.61 -4.23
N SER A 153 3.29 -19.00 -4.99
CA SER A 153 4.75 -19.11 -4.77
C SER A 153 5.56 -18.18 -5.68
N ILE A 154 6.87 -18.15 -5.46
CA ILE A 154 7.85 -17.74 -6.48
C ILE A 154 8.18 -19.00 -7.27
N ASP A 155 8.15 -18.91 -8.61
CA ASP A 155 8.65 -19.98 -9.47
C ASP A 155 10.15 -20.16 -9.23
N LYS A 156 10.57 -21.39 -8.90
CA LYS A 156 11.95 -21.70 -8.53
C LYS A 156 12.92 -21.62 -9.71
N GLU A 157 12.43 -21.77 -10.95
CA GLU A 157 13.28 -21.73 -12.14
C GLU A 157 13.49 -20.29 -12.62
N THR A 158 12.43 -19.49 -12.69
CA THR A 158 12.49 -18.11 -13.16
C THR A 158 12.78 -17.10 -12.04
N LEU A 159 12.61 -17.51 -10.77
CA LEU A 159 12.63 -16.64 -9.59
C LEU A 159 11.63 -15.48 -9.72
N GLN A 160 10.51 -15.69 -10.41
CA GLN A 160 9.44 -14.70 -10.55
C GLN A 160 8.23 -15.07 -9.68
N SER A 161 7.59 -14.06 -9.08
CA SER A 161 6.27 -14.25 -8.47
C SER A 161 5.22 -14.56 -9.54
N TYR A 162 4.27 -15.46 -9.27
CA TYR A 162 3.22 -15.81 -10.26
C TYR A 162 2.25 -14.68 -10.63
N SER A 163 2.37 -13.49 -10.03
CA SER A 163 1.60 -12.33 -10.47
C SER A 163 2.12 -11.86 -11.84
N LEU A 164 1.43 -12.25 -12.91
CA LEU A 164 1.88 -12.02 -14.30
C LEU A 164 2.16 -10.56 -14.67
N TRP A 165 1.56 -9.61 -13.95
CA TRP A 165 1.66 -8.19 -14.23
C TRP A 165 2.44 -7.40 -13.16
N LEU A 166 2.69 -8.00 -11.99
CA LEU A 166 3.44 -7.37 -10.90
C LEU A 166 4.79 -8.08 -10.72
N PRO A 167 5.92 -7.38 -10.93
CA PRO A 167 7.23 -7.95 -10.65
C PRO A 167 7.38 -8.40 -9.19
N THR A 168 8.25 -9.37 -8.94
CA THR A 168 8.60 -9.80 -7.58
C THR A 168 9.00 -8.58 -6.73
N THR A 169 8.19 -8.27 -5.71
CA THR A 169 8.27 -7.00 -4.96
C THR A 169 8.46 -7.28 -3.49
N PHE A 170 9.52 -6.74 -2.88
CA PHE A 170 9.82 -6.86 -1.45
C PHE A 170 9.63 -5.54 -0.70
N ASN A 171 9.13 -5.58 0.53
CA ASN A 171 9.11 -4.42 1.43
C ASN A 171 10.43 -4.31 2.20
N LEU A 172 11.33 -3.42 1.79
CA LEU A 172 12.66 -3.29 2.40
C LEU A 172 12.69 -2.83 3.87
N ASN A 173 11.55 -2.42 4.45
CA ASN A 173 11.49 -2.15 5.89
C ASN A 173 11.37 -3.43 6.72
N HIS A 174 10.83 -4.51 6.13
CA HIS A 174 10.51 -5.76 6.84
C HIS A 174 11.14 -7.00 6.20
N GLU A 175 11.38 -6.98 4.89
CA GLU A 175 11.78 -8.11 4.04
C GLU A 175 13.15 -7.87 3.37
N LEU A 176 14.01 -7.03 3.98
CA LEU A 176 15.32 -6.70 3.42
C LEU A 176 16.27 -7.92 3.35
N PRO A 177 16.41 -8.75 4.40
CA PRO A 177 17.22 -9.97 4.31
C PRO A 177 16.78 -10.92 3.19
N GLU A 178 15.47 -11.09 3.02
CA GLU A 178 14.86 -11.94 2.00
C GLU A 178 15.12 -11.39 0.59
N PHE A 179 15.03 -10.06 0.42
CA PHE A 179 15.38 -9.40 -0.83
C PHE A 179 16.85 -9.63 -1.21
N ILE A 180 17.77 -9.52 -0.25
CA ILE A 180 19.20 -9.74 -0.50
C ILE A 180 19.45 -11.20 -0.89
N SER A 181 18.88 -12.14 -0.16
CA SER A 181 18.95 -13.57 -0.52
C SER A 181 18.42 -13.81 -1.93
N TYR A 182 17.23 -13.28 -2.25
CA TYR A 182 16.64 -13.35 -3.59
C TYR A 182 17.59 -12.82 -4.68
N PHE A 183 18.20 -11.66 -4.42
CA PHE A 183 19.11 -11.01 -5.35
C PHE A 183 20.38 -11.85 -5.59
N HIS A 184 21.02 -12.36 -4.54
CA HIS A 184 22.20 -13.23 -4.66
C HIS A 184 21.89 -14.52 -5.44
N HIS A 185 20.73 -15.13 -5.19
CA HIS A 185 20.30 -16.33 -5.93
C HIS A 185 20.10 -16.02 -7.42
N ARG A 186 19.49 -14.88 -7.76
CA ARG A 186 19.32 -14.45 -9.15
C ARG A 186 20.64 -14.20 -9.87
N GLU A 187 21.59 -13.55 -9.18
CA GLU A 187 22.92 -13.31 -9.70
C GLU A 187 23.65 -14.62 -10.01
N LYS A 188 23.61 -15.59 -9.08
CA LYS A 188 24.21 -16.93 -9.25
C LYS A 188 23.56 -17.74 -10.37
N SER A 189 22.24 -17.62 -10.54
CA SER A 189 21.51 -18.29 -11.61
C SER A 189 21.69 -17.62 -12.99
N ALA A 190 22.43 -16.50 -13.08
CA ALA A 190 22.61 -15.70 -14.29
C ALA A 190 21.28 -15.23 -14.94
N ILE A 191 20.21 -15.13 -14.14
CA ILE A 191 18.89 -14.66 -14.59
C ILE A 191 18.88 -13.13 -14.48
N PHE A 192 19.63 -12.49 -15.38
CA PHE A 192 19.53 -11.05 -15.61
C PHE A 192 18.24 -10.78 -16.38
N SER A 193 17.41 -9.87 -15.86
CA SER A 193 16.15 -9.42 -16.46
C SER A 193 16.37 -8.75 -17.81
#